data_AF-X1U3C2-F1
#
_entry.id   AF-X1U3C2-F1
#
_cell.length_a   1.000
_cell.length_b   1.000
_cell.length_c   1.000
_cell.angle_alpha   90.00
_cell.angle_beta   90.00
_cell.angle_gamma   90.00
#
_symmetry.space_group_name_H-M   'P 1'
#
loop_
_entity.id
_entity.type
_entity.pdbx_description
1 polymer ?
#
loop_
_entity_poly.entity_id
_entity_poly.type
_entity_poly.pdbx_seq_one_letter_code
_entity_poly.pdbx_strand_id
1 'polypeptide(L)' 'MNGNLEKSLVREEFFTLSADLILFNGNVITINPKQPRVKAVAIKRGKIIGVGSTSGRMPTESITMA' A
#
# COMPACT_ATOMS: atom_id res chain seq x y z
N MET A 1 36.53 -15.25 12.43
CA MET A 1 35.14 -15.49 12.87
C MET A 1 34.34 -14.21 12.69
N ASN A 2 33.56 -14.20 11.60
CA ASN A 2 32.19 -13.71 11.49
C ASN A 2 31.92 -12.21 11.74
N GLY A 3 32.43 -11.34 10.85
CA GLY A 3 31.91 -9.99 10.62
C GLY A 3 30.51 -9.94 9.97
N ASN A 4 29.66 -10.94 10.24
CA ASN A 4 28.32 -11.11 9.66
C ASN A 4 27.19 -10.98 10.70
N LEU A 5 27.50 -10.61 11.94
CA LEU A 5 26.50 -10.47 13.02
C LEU A 5 25.89 -9.06 13.11
N GLU A 6 26.46 -8.06 12.42
CA GLU A 6 25.86 -6.72 12.27
C GLU A 6 24.73 -6.70 11.23
N LYS A 7 24.81 -7.59 10.22
CA LYS A 7 23.81 -7.68 9.15
C LYS A 7 22.48 -8.31 9.60
N SER A 8 22.39 -8.80 10.85
CA SER A 8 21.16 -9.36 11.42
C SER A 8 20.31 -8.36 12.21
N LEU A 9 20.78 -7.13 12.45
CA LEU A 9 20.05 -6.11 13.22
C LEU A 9 19.40 -5.01 12.36
N VAL A 10 19.69 -4.96 11.07
CA VAL A 10 18.89 -4.18 10.10
C VAL A 10 17.99 -5.15 9.34
N ARG A 11 17.13 -5.87 10.08
CA ARG A 11 15.88 -6.29 9.46
C ARG A 11 15.13 -4.99 9.25
N GLU A 12 15.13 -4.51 8.00
CA GLU A 12 14.14 -3.56 7.47
C GLU A 12 12.93 -3.62 8.39
N GLU A 13 12.65 -2.53 9.12
CA GLU A 13 11.41 -2.41 9.86
C GLU A 13 10.32 -2.57 8.80
N PHE A 14 9.83 -3.81 8.63
CA PHE A 14 8.72 -4.11 7.76
C PHE A 14 7.53 -3.43 8.41
N PHE A 15 7.39 -2.14 8.12
CA PHE A 15 6.21 -1.38 8.45
C PHE A 15 5.07 -2.14 7.79
N THR A 16 4.34 -2.89 8.61
CA THR A 16 3.06 -3.44 8.23
C THR A 16 2.16 -2.22 8.11
N LEU A 17 2.18 -1.58 6.94
CA LEU A 17 1.31 -0.47 6.60
C LEU A 17 -0.10 -1.05 6.45
N SER A 18 -0.80 -1.11 7.58
CA SER A 18 -2.22 -1.43 7.62
C SER A 18 -3.05 -0.18 7.32
N ALA A 19 -4.16 -0.36 6.62
CA ALA A 19 -5.18 0.65 6.42
C ALA A 19 -6.33 0.46 7.43
N ASP A 20 -6.95 1.55 7.86
CA ASP A 20 -8.15 1.50 8.71
C ASP A 20 -9.41 1.25 7.86
N LEU A 21 -9.40 1.72 6.60
CA LEU A 21 -10.47 1.56 5.63
C LEU A 21 -9.90 1.29 4.24
N ILE A 22 -10.50 0.33 3.54
CA ILE A 22 -10.22 0.07 2.12
C ILE A 22 -11.53 0.19 1.34
N LEU A 23 -11.57 1.15 0.43
CA LEU A 23 -12.63 1.27 -0.57
C LEU A 23 -12.18 0.51 -1.82
N PHE A 24 -13.01 -0.38 -2.35
CA PHE A 24 -12.69 -1.18 -3.54
C PHE A 24 -13.90 -1.35 -4.45
N ASN A 25 -13.65 -1.78 -5.69
CA ASN A 25 -14.64 -1.83 -6.78
C ASN A 25 -15.28 -0.46 -7.10
N GLY A 26 -14.58 0.63 -6.76
CA GLY A 26 -15.04 1.99 -7.04
C GLY A 26 -14.65 2.46 -8.43
N ASN A 27 -15.29 3.51 -8.94
CA ASN A 27 -14.79 4.29 -10.07
C ASN A 27 -14.19 5.60 -9.55
N VAL A 28 -12.94 5.54 -9.08
CA VAL A 28 -12.30 6.67 -8.42
C VAL A 28 -11.48 7.46 -9.42
N ILE A 29 -11.72 8.77 -9.50
CA ILE A 29 -10.93 9.71 -10.30
C ILE A 29 -9.91 10.36 -9.38
N THR A 30 -8.64 10.37 -9.78
CA THR A 30 -7.56 11.03 -9.03
C THR A 30 -6.92 12.12 -9.88
N ILE A 31 -6.30 13.10 -9.21
CA ILE A 31 -5.50 14.13 -9.87
C ILE A 31 -4.07 13.66 -10.18
N ASN A 32 -3.68 12.43 -9.77
CA ASN A 32 -2.37 11.88 -10.08
C ASN A 32 -2.33 11.53 -11.59
N PRO A 33 -1.50 12.20 -12.40
CA PRO A 33 -1.47 11.97 -13.84
C PRO A 33 -1.02 10.56 -14.22
N LYS A 34 -0.29 9.85 -13.33
CA LYS A 34 0.10 8.44 -13.54
C LYS A 34 -1.03 7.46 -13.27
N GLN A 35 -2.01 7.84 -12.45
CA GLN A 35 -3.13 6.99 -12.04
C GLN A 35 -4.45 7.80 -11.99
N PRO A 36 -4.88 8.41 -13.11
CA PRO A 36 -6.02 9.32 -13.12
C PRO A 36 -7.35 8.61 -12.82
N ARG A 37 -7.39 7.28 -12.97
CA ARG A 37 -8.50 6.42 -12.58
C ARG A 37 -7.99 5.18 -11.85
N VAL A 38 -8.64 4.84 -10.74
CA VAL A 38 -8.32 3.65 -9.92
C VAL A 38 -9.59 2.96 -9.44
N LYS A 39 -9.45 1.72 -8.96
CA LYS A 39 -10.57 0.90 -8.46
C LYS A 39 -10.55 0.71 -6.94
N ALA A 40 -9.46 1.06 -6.28
CA ALA A 40 -9.30 0.94 -4.84
C ALA A 40 -8.50 2.09 -4.21
N VAL A 41 -8.82 2.41 -2.96
CA VAL A 41 -8.17 3.45 -2.13
C VAL A 41 -8.02 2.92 -0.70
N ALA A 42 -6.80 2.98 -0.16
CA ALA A 42 -6.49 2.67 1.23
C ALA A 42 -6.38 3.95 2.05
N ILE A 43 -7.05 3.98 3.20
CA ILE A 43 -7.11 5.13 4.10
C ILE A 43 -6.64 4.74 5.50
N LYS A 44 -5.79 5.56 6.10
CA LYS A 44 -5.35 5.44 7.49
C LYS A 44 -5.43 6.80 8.18
N ARG A 45 -6.12 6.88 9.32
CA ARG A 45 -6.33 8.12 10.10
C ARG A 45 -6.76 9.31 9.22
N GLY A 46 -7.69 9.05 8.30
CA GLY A 46 -8.21 10.05 7.36
C GLY A 46 -7.29 10.45 6.21
N LYS A 47 -6.12 9.81 6.06
CA LYS A 47 -5.18 10.06 4.95
C LYS A 47 -5.20 8.91 3.95
N ILE A 48 -5.13 9.24 2.66
CA ILE A 48 -4.92 8.25 1.60
C ILE A 48 -3.47 7.79 1.68
N ILE A 49 -3.26 6.50 1.91
CA ILE A 49 -1.93 5.87 1.99
C ILE A 49 -1.65 4.96 0.81
N GLY A 50 -2.60 4.77 -0.11
CA GLY A 50 -2.39 4.00 -1.32
C GLY A 50 -3.61 4.00 -2.24
N VAL A 51 -3.34 3.79 -3.53
CA VAL A 51 -4.36 3.65 -4.58
C VAL A 51 -4.00 2.50 -5.53
N GLY A 52 -4.99 1.87 -6.15
CA GLY A 52 -4.72 0.74 -7.04
C GLY A 52 -5.91 0.18 -7.79
N SER A 53 -5.65 -0.91 -8.50
CA SER A 53 -6.67 -1.74 -9.16
C SER A 53 -7.06 -2.91 -8.26
N THR A 54 -8.19 -3.55 -8.52
CA THR A 54 -8.57 -4.79 -7.81
C THR A 54 -8.56 -5.95 -8.80
N SER A 55 -7.80 -7.00 -8.49
CA SER A 55 -7.68 -8.22 -9.29
C SER A 55 -8.44 -9.37 -8.63
N GLY A 56 -9.71 -9.16 -8.27
CA GLY A 56 -10.65 -10.21 -7.82
C GLY A 56 -10.32 -10.96 -6.52
N ARG A 57 -9.08 -10.91 -6.03
CA ARG A 57 -8.62 -11.36 -4.71
C ARG A 57 -8.34 -10.11 -3.88
N MET A 58 -8.30 -10.25 -2.55
CA MET A 58 -8.40 -9.15 -1.59
C MET A 58 -7.60 -7.89 -1.98
N PRO A 59 -8.18 -6.67 -1.83
CA PRO A 59 -7.62 -5.42 -2.37
C PRO A 59 -6.22 -5.05 -1.83
N THR A 60 -5.81 -5.62 -0.70
CA THR A 60 -4.51 -5.38 -0.06
C THR A 60 -3.32 -5.82 -0.90
N GLU A 61 -3.49 -6.77 -1.83
CA GLU A 61 -2.39 -7.25 -2.69
C GLU A 61 -2.11 -6.33 -3.88
N SER A 62 -3.05 -5.45 -4.24
CA SER A 62 -3.00 -4.66 -5.47
C SER A 62 -3.04 -3.14 -5.28
N ILE A 63 -3.04 -2.67 -4.02
CA ILE A 63 -2.93 -1.24 -3.70
C ILE A 63 -1.45 -0.88 -3.56
N THR A 64 -0.97 0.03 -4.42
CA THR A 64 0.35 0.61 -4.27
C THR A 64 0.27 1.71 -3.23
N MET A 65 1.08 1.59 -2.18
CA MET A 65 1.19 2.60 -1.15
C MET A 65 1.94 3.82 -1.69
N ALA A 66 1.44 5.01 -1.33
CA ALA A 66 1.99 6.29 -1.75
C ALA A 66 3.11 6.75 -0.81
#